data_AF-A0A6L8G9A2-F1
#
_entry.id   AF-A0A6L8G9A2-F1
#
_cell.length_a   1.000
_cell.length_b   1.000
_cell.length_c   1.000
_cell.angle_alpha   90.00
_cell.angle_beta   90.00
_cell.angle_gamma   90.00
#
_symmetry.space_group_name_H-M   'P 1'
#
loop_
_entity.id
_entity.type
_entity.pdbx_description
1 polymer ?
#
loop_
_entity_poly.entity_id
_entity_poly.type
_entity_poly.pdbx_seq_one_letter_code
_entity_poly.pdbx_strand_id
1 'polypeptide(L)'
;MRPIFPSVLLLLASTFATLAEAGPMQAVLQEHRDLIVESSRKSIGPAIEAVASSGLPEAHSVLQAWQGKDIWMRKSDGLFFLGERIDAKTYRLLDFDSGDTAGEFPKRALKNIKPNSGIRAMIGTALVRFQLLDPEPERRMAALDAIERSPDASLLAPLRNSMEGEGDAGIRARKMRIERLLTIAHGTGVDERVAAIEEMST
;
A
#
# COMPACT_ATOMS: atom_id res chain seq x y z
N MET A 1 25.13 -19.53 -62.14
CA MET A 1 24.72 -18.44 -61.22
C MET A 1 23.28 -18.65 -60.77
N ARG A 2 23.07 -18.99 -59.50
CA ARG A 2 21.77 -19.00 -58.81
C ARG A 2 22.01 -18.43 -57.40
N PRO A 3 21.26 -17.42 -56.94
CA PRO A 3 21.57 -16.67 -55.73
C PRO A 3 21.27 -17.45 -54.44
N ILE A 4 22.20 -17.37 -53.49
CA ILE A 4 22.11 -17.88 -52.13
C ILE A 4 21.32 -16.84 -51.30
N PHE A 5 20.19 -17.23 -50.70
CA PHE A 5 19.50 -16.42 -49.70
C PHE A 5 20.17 -16.63 -48.33
N PRO A 6 20.61 -15.58 -47.61
CA PRO A 6 21.06 -15.74 -46.24
C PRO A 6 19.84 -15.81 -45.31
N SER A 7 19.72 -16.93 -44.58
CA SER A 7 18.80 -17.06 -43.46
C SER A 7 19.20 -16.10 -42.35
N VAL A 8 18.39 -15.06 -42.12
CA VAL A 8 18.50 -14.19 -40.96
C VAL A 8 17.85 -14.90 -39.78
N LEU A 9 18.67 -15.41 -38.87
CA LEU A 9 18.25 -15.92 -37.57
C LEU A 9 17.90 -14.72 -36.68
N LEU A 10 16.61 -14.42 -36.53
CA LEU A 10 16.12 -13.42 -35.58
C LEU A 10 16.29 -13.99 -34.16
N LEU A 11 17.36 -13.61 -33.46
CA LEU A 11 17.48 -13.85 -32.03
C LEU A 11 16.43 -12.98 -31.30
N LEU A 12 15.34 -13.59 -30.84
CA LEU A 12 14.52 -13.01 -29.78
C LEU A 12 15.36 -12.99 -28.51
N ALA A 13 15.95 -11.83 -28.18
CA ALA A 13 16.51 -11.58 -26.87
C ALA A 13 15.34 -11.48 -25.86
N SER A 14 15.02 -12.58 -25.19
CA SER A 14 14.17 -12.55 -24.00
C SER A 14 14.97 -11.89 -22.87
N THR A 15 14.76 -10.60 -22.66
CA THR A 15 15.25 -9.90 -21.48
C THR A 15 14.52 -10.45 -20.26
N PHE A 16 15.17 -11.36 -19.54
CA PHE A 16 14.80 -11.67 -18.17
C PHE A 16 15.20 -10.45 -17.34
N ALA A 17 14.26 -9.54 -17.11
CA ALA A 17 14.44 -8.47 -16.12
C ALA A 17 14.72 -9.15 -14.76
N THR A 18 15.89 -8.88 -14.20
CA THR A 18 16.22 -9.38 -12.86
C THR A 18 15.40 -8.58 -11.82
N LEU A 19 15.02 -9.20 -10.71
CA LEU A 19 14.28 -8.54 -9.62
C LEU A 19 14.95 -7.22 -9.14
N ALA A 20 16.27 -7.11 -9.29
CA ALA A 20 17.05 -5.93 -8.93
C ALA A 20 16.79 -4.71 -9.83
N GLU A 21 16.21 -4.91 -11.02
CA GLU A 21 15.94 -3.84 -12.00
C GLU A 21 14.56 -3.20 -11.79
N ALA A 22 13.71 -3.79 -10.93
CA ALA A 22 12.29 -3.46 -10.87
C ALA A 22 11.91 -2.36 -9.85
N GLY A 23 12.87 -1.80 -9.12
CA GLY A 23 12.64 -0.70 -8.17
C GLY A 23 12.37 -1.15 -6.71
N PRO A 24 12.51 -0.22 -5.73
CA PRO A 24 12.41 -0.55 -4.30
C PRO A 24 11.00 -0.97 -3.85
N MET A 25 9.92 -0.35 -4.36
CA MET A 25 8.56 -0.76 -4.05
C MET A 25 8.28 -2.15 -4.62
N GLN A 26 8.71 -2.40 -5.85
CA GLN A 26 8.58 -3.72 -6.44
C GLN A 26 9.34 -4.78 -5.63
N ALA A 27 10.51 -4.46 -5.08
CA ALA A 27 11.24 -5.37 -4.17
C ALA A 27 10.41 -5.72 -2.93
N VAL A 28 9.77 -4.74 -2.27
CA VAL A 28 8.86 -4.97 -1.13
C VAL A 28 7.69 -5.88 -1.54
N LEU A 29 7.07 -5.62 -2.69
CA LEU A 29 5.96 -6.43 -3.18
C LEU A 29 6.41 -7.87 -3.53
N GLN A 30 7.63 -8.05 -4.01
CA GLN A 30 8.16 -9.37 -4.36
C GLN A 30 8.55 -10.18 -3.13
N GLU A 31 9.08 -9.56 -2.08
CA GLU A 31 9.34 -10.22 -0.79
C GLU A 31 8.07 -10.85 -0.20
N HIS A 32 6.92 -10.19 -0.39
CA HIS A 32 5.62 -10.65 0.11
C HIS A 32 4.70 -11.25 -0.96
N ARG A 33 5.26 -11.61 -2.13
CA ARG A 33 4.49 -12.03 -3.31
C ARG A 33 3.48 -13.12 -3.01
N ASP A 34 3.88 -14.17 -2.29
CA ASP A 34 3.00 -15.33 -2.06
C ASP A 34 1.78 -14.95 -1.22
N LEU A 35 1.95 -14.12 -0.20
CA LEU A 35 0.85 -13.57 0.60
C LEU A 35 -0.11 -12.73 -0.26
N ILE A 36 0.46 -11.86 -1.11
CA ILE A 36 -0.30 -10.97 -2.01
C ILE A 36 -1.12 -11.80 -3.02
N VAL A 37 -0.51 -12.84 -3.60
CA VAL A 37 -1.11 -13.71 -4.62
C VAL A 37 -2.16 -14.65 -4.03
N GLU A 38 -1.95 -15.13 -2.80
CA GLU A 38 -2.92 -15.90 -2.02
C GLU A 38 -4.14 -15.05 -1.65
N SER A 39 -3.90 -13.78 -1.27
CA SER A 39 -4.95 -12.81 -0.90
C SER A 39 -5.88 -13.33 0.20
N SER A 40 -5.29 -13.94 1.22
CA SER A 40 -6.00 -14.44 2.40
C SER A 40 -5.98 -13.42 3.53
N ARG A 41 -7.15 -13.08 4.07
CA ARG A 41 -7.26 -12.12 5.19
C ARG A 41 -6.43 -12.56 6.41
N LYS A 42 -6.27 -13.88 6.60
CA LYS A 42 -5.55 -14.43 7.74
C LYS A 42 -4.03 -14.19 7.66
N SER A 43 -3.47 -14.16 6.44
CA SER A 43 -2.02 -14.13 6.22
C SER A 43 -1.52 -12.84 5.58
N ILE A 44 -2.40 -11.99 5.04
CA ILE A 44 -1.99 -10.79 4.28
C ILE A 44 -1.39 -9.65 5.12
N GLY A 45 -1.59 -9.66 6.44
CA GLY A 45 -1.20 -8.56 7.34
C GLY A 45 0.25 -8.08 7.14
N PRO A 46 1.27 -8.97 7.18
CA PRO A 46 2.66 -8.59 6.97
C PRO A 46 2.93 -7.89 5.64
N ALA A 47 2.25 -8.29 4.55
CA ALA A 47 2.42 -7.65 3.24
C ALA A 47 1.89 -6.22 3.22
N ILE A 48 0.74 -5.99 3.87
CA ILE A 48 0.16 -4.65 4.01
C ILE A 48 1.06 -3.76 4.87
N GLU A 49 1.55 -4.28 6.00
CA GLU A 49 2.43 -3.51 6.88
C GLU A 49 3.74 -3.18 6.20
N ALA A 50 4.36 -4.14 5.49
CA ALA A 50 5.62 -3.91 4.79
C ALA A 50 5.52 -2.77 3.77
N VAL A 51 4.42 -2.69 3.00
CA VAL A 51 4.18 -1.55 2.12
C VAL A 51 3.98 -0.27 2.94
N ALA A 52 3.13 -0.30 3.97
CA ALA A 52 2.77 0.86 4.78
C ALA A 52 3.94 1.43 5.62
N SER A 53 4.90 0.61 6.00
CA SER A 53 6.07 0.98 6.81
C SER A 53 7.37 1.06 6.01
N SER A 54 7.30 0.92 4.68
CA SER A 54 8.47 0.92 3.81
C SER A 54 9.25 2.24 3.82
N GLY A 55 8.60 3.35 4.17
CA GLY A 55 9.15 4.70 4.05
C GLY A 55 9.25 5.20 2.60
N LEU A 56 8.74 4.42 1.64
CA LEU A 56 8.74 4.77 0.22
C LEU A 56 7.61 5.74 -0.13
N PRO A 57 7.86 6.76 -0.97
CA PRO A 57 6.82 7.71 -1.38
C PRO A 57 5.65 7.04 -2.12
N GLU A 58 5.90 5.91 -2.78
CA GLU A 58 4.91 5.11 -3.52
C GLU A 58 3.95 4.33 -2.59
N ALA A 59 4.26 4.17 -1.30
CA ALA A 59 3.51 3.31 -0.39
C ALA A 59 2.01 3.67 -0.35
N HIS A 60 1.70 4.97 -0.32
CA HIS A 60 0.33 5.45 -0.31
C HIS A 60 -0.42 5.07 -1.59
N SER A 61 0.16 5.31 -2.78
CA SER A 61 -0.49 5.03 -4.06
C SER A 61 -0.65 3.52 -4.30
N VAL A 62 0.32 2.71 -3.88
CA VAL A 62 0.25 1.24 -3.96
C VAL A 62 -0.88 0.70 -3.08
N LEU A 63 -1.01 1.17 -1.83
CA LEU A 63 -2.10 0.75 -0.95
C LEU A 63 -3.47 1.19 -1.50
N GLN A 64 -3.57 2.39 -2.06
CA GLN A 64 -4.80 2.85 -2.73
C GLN A 64 -5.15 1.96 -3.94
N ALA A 65 -4.19 1.69 -4.82
CA ALA A 65 -4.37 0.80 -5.96
C ALA A 65 -4.77 -0.61 -5.53
N TRP A 66 -4.16 -1.11 -4.45
CA TRP A 66 -4.51 -2.41 -3.89
C TRP A 66 -5.96 -2.43 -3.42
N GLN A 67 -6.37 -1.44 -2.61
CA GLN A 67 -7.74 -1.30 -2.11
C GLN A 67 -8.76 -1.18 -3.25
N GLY A 68 -8.39 -0.45 -4.31
CA GLY A 68 -9.16 -0.24 -5.54
C GLY A 68 -9.30 -1.46 -6.45
N LYS A 69 -8.51 -2.52 -6.22
CA LYS A 69 -8.37 -3.71 -7.08
C LYS A 69 -7.69 -3.40 -8.41
N ASP A 70 -6.80 -2.42 -8.40
CA ASP A 70 -6.07 -1.95 -9.57
C ASP A 70 -4.65 -2.50 -9.64
N ILE A 71 -4.26 -3.38 -8.71
CA ILE A 71 -3.01 -4.15 -8.80
C ILE A 71 -3.18 -5.33 -9.76
N TRP A 72 -2.28 -5.44 -10.72
CA TRP A 72 -2.19 -6.54 -11.66
C TRP A 72 -0.80 -7.17 -11.64
N MET A 73 -0.78 -8.50 -11.57
CA MET A 73 0.44 -9.28 -11.72
C MET A 73 0.58 -9.75 -13.17
N ARG A 74 1.71 -9.42 -13.81
CA ARG A 74 2.04 -9.96 -15.13
C ARG A 74 2.51 -11.41 -14.99
N LYS A 75 1.91 -12.34 -15.74
CA LYS A 75 2.16 -13.78 -15.53
C LYS A 75 3.53 -14.26 -15.99
N SER A 76 4.17 -13.55 -16.93
CA SER A 76 5.45 -13.95 -17.51
C SER A 76 6.62 -13.84 -16.52
N ASP A 77 6.55 -12.90 -15.59
CA ASP A 77 7.62 -12.59 -14.63
C ASP A 77 7.13 -12.50 -13.18
N GLY A 78 5.82 -12.43 -12.94
CA GLY A 78 5.25 -12.34 -11.60
C GLY A 78 5.37 -10.96 -10.97
N LEU A 79 5.75 -9.93 -11.74
CA LEU A 79 5.84 -8.55 -11.27
C LEU A 79 4.46 -7.91 -11.15
N PHE A 80 4.34 -6.90 -10.29
CA PHE A 80 3.10 -6.22 -9.95
C PHE A 80 3.11 -4.82 -10.53
N PHE A 81 1.94 -4.36 -10.96
CA PHE A 81 1.78 -3.09 -11.67
C PHE A 81 0.46 -2.46 -11.28
N LEU A 82 0.37 -1.14 -11.43
CA LEU A 82 -0.91 -0.47 -11.55
C LEU A 82 -1.47 -0.79 -12.95
N GLY A 83 -2.68 -1.36 -13.01
CA GLY A 83 -3.31 -1.72 -14.27
C GLY A 83 -4.42 -0.76 -14.65
N GLU A 84 -4.21 0.00 -15.70
CA GLU A 84 -5.24 0.86 -16.29
C GLU A 84 -5.98 0.11 -17.40
N ARG A 85 -7.31 0.12 -17.33
CA ARG A 85 -8.12 -0.54 -18.35
C ARG A 85 -8.18 0.32 -19.62
N ILE A 86 -7.70 -0.21 -20.74
CA ILE A 86 -7.88 0.41 -22.06
C ILE A 86 -9.24 -0.02 -22.64
N ASP A 87 -9.52 -1.33 -22.62
CA ASP A 87 -10.75 -1.90 -23.15
C ASP A 87 -11.20 -3.15 -22.35
N ALA A 88 -12.13 -3.96 -22.87
CA ALA A 88 -12.61 -5.17 -22.18
C ALA A 88 -11.56 -6.28 -21.99
N LYS A 89 -10.54 -6.32 -22.83
CA LYS A 89 -9.53 -7.37 -22.93
C LYS A 89 -8.10 -6.86 -22.82
N THR A 90 -7.86 -5.55 -22.78
CA THR A 90 -6.51 -4.97 -22.76
C THR A 90 -6.33 -4.01 -21.60
N TYR A 91 -5.16 -4.10 -20.94
CA TYR A 91 -4.74 -3.22 -19.86
C TYR A 91 -3.37 -2.63 -20.18
N ARG A 92 -3.18 -1.36 -19.87
CA ARG A 92 -1.87 -0.73 -19.73
C ARG A 92 -1.34 -1.03 -18.33
N LEU A 93 -0.08 -1.39 -18.23
CA LEU A 93 0.60 -1.55 -16.96
C LEU A 93 1.52 -0.35 -16.73
N LEU A 94 1.43 0.24 -15.55
CA LEU A 94 2.33 1.28 -15.07
C LEU A 94 3.18 0.69 -13.94
N ASP A 95 4.48 0.95 -14.00
CA ASP A 95 5.43 0.60 -12.95
C ASP A 95 5.15 1.43 -11.69
N PHE A 96 5.20 0.80 -10.50
CA PHE A 96 4.91 1.52 -9.26
C PHE A 96 6.02 2.47 -8.85
N ASP A 97 7.27 2.14 -9.15
CA ASP A 97 8.45 2.90 -8.75
C ASP A 97 8.71 4.08 -9.69
N SER A 98 8.64 3.87 -11.02
CA SER A 98 8.89 4.96 -11.97
C SER A 98 7.63 5.68 -12.45
N GLY A 99 6.46 5.04 -12.36
CA GLY A 99 5.23 5.53 -12.99
C GLY A 99 5.20 5.36 -14.51
N ASP A 100 6.25 4.81 -15.12
CA ASP A 100 6.34 4.65 -16.57
C ASP A 100 5.44 3.50 -17.06
N THR A 101 5.08 3.58 -18.34
CA THR A 101 4.34 2.49 -19.01
C THR A 101 5.24 1.28 -19.23
N ALA A 102 4.93 0.18 -18.55
CA ALA A 102 5.56 -1.14 -18.71
C ALA A 102 4.98 -1.94 -19.90
N GLY A 103 4.03 -1.35 -20.63
CA GLY A 103 3.44 -1.89 -21.85
C GLY A 103 1.94 -2.16 -21.76
N GLU A 104 1.36 -2.60 -22.88
CA GLU A 104 -0.05 -2.99 -22.98
C GLU A 104 -0.16 -4.50 -23.13
N PHE A 105 -1.02 -5.12 -22.33
CA PHE A 105 -1.11 -6.57 -22.24
C PHE A 105 -2.55 -7.04 -22.33
N PRO A 106 -2.80 -8.19 -22.98
CA PRO A 106 -4.12 -8.80 -22.94
C PRO A 106 -4.38 -9.30 -21.51
N LYS A 107 -5.58 -9.07 -21.00
CA LYS A 107 -6.06 -9.47 -19.66
C LYS A 107 -5.74 -10.92 -19.31
N ARG A 108 -5.74 -11.83 -20.30
CA ARG A 108 -5.38 -13.26 -20.12
C ARG A 108 -3.94 -13.48 -19.67
N ALA A 109 -3.02 -12.58 -20.02
CA ALA A 109 -1.62 -12.59 -19.60
C ALA A 109 -1.42 -12.02 -18.18
N LEU A 110 -2.49 -11.55 -17.54
CA LEU A 110 -2.43 -10.88 -16.25
C LEU A 110 -3.28 -11.62 -15.21
N LYS A 111 -2.92 -11.46 -13.94
CA LYS A 111 -3.73 -11.86 -12.78
C LYS A 111 -4.04 -10.60 -11.98
N ASN A 112 -5.32 -10.25 -11.86
CA ASN A 112 -5.74 -9.13 -11.01
C ASN A 112 -5.71 -9.56 -9.54
N ILE A 113 -5.06 -8.76 -8.70
CA ILE A 113 -4.98 -8.97 -7.26
C ILE A 113 -6.18 -8.28 -6.61
N LYS A 114 -7.20 -9.06 -6.26
CA LYS A 114 -8.50 -8.55 -5.80
C LYS A 114 -8.66 -8.78 -4.29
N PRO A 115 -8.33 -7.82 -3.43
CA PRO A 115 -8.60 -7.97 -1.99
C PRO A 115 -10.11 -8.09 -1.74
N ASN A 116 -10.47 -9.01 -0.85
CA ASN A 116 -11.84 -9.12 -0.33
C ASN A 116 -12.18 -7.95 0.61
N SER A 117 -13.44 -7.86 1.06
CA SER A 117 -13.89 -6.77 1.95
C SER A 117 -13.06 -6.64 3.21
N GLY A 118 -12.68 -7.75 3.84
CA GLY A 118 -11.87 -7.75 5.06
C GLY A 118 -10.44 -7.29 4.83
N ILE A 119 -9.83 -7.67 3.71
CA ILE A 119 -8.48 -7.17 3.34
C ILE A 119 -8.54 -5.67 3.01
N ARG A 120 -9.57 -5.22 2.29
CA ARG A 120 -9.74 -3.77 2.01
C ARG A 120 -9.92 -2.95 3.27
N ALA A 121 -10.55 -3.50 4.31
CA ALA A 121 -10.63 -2.86 5.62
C ALA A 121 -9.24 -2.75 6.27
N MET A 122 -8.42 -3.82 6.23
CA MET A 122 -7.04 -3.79 6.73
C MET A 122 -6.17 -2.78 5.98
N ILE A 123 -6.28 -2.73 4.63
CA ILE A 123 -5.61 -1.71 3.82
C ILE A 123 -6.12 -0.31 4.18
N GLY A 124 -7.41 -0.16 4.46
CA GLY A 124 -7.99 1.09 4.94
C GLY A 124 -7.36 1.57 6.24
N THR A 125 -7.18 0.67 7.20
CA THR A 125 -6.45 0.94 8.44
C THR A 125 -5.00 1.35 8.16
N ALA A 126 -4.30 0.65 7.25
CA ALA A 126 -2.95 1.02 6.86
C ALA A 126 -2.87 2.40 6.18
N LEU A 127 -3.90 2.79 5.42
CA LEU A 127 -3.97 4.11 4.76
C LEU A 127 -4.14 5.28 5.74
N VAL A 128 -4.65 5.03 6.96
CA VAL A 128 -4.87 6.07 7.99
C VAL A 128 -3.60 6.89 8.25
N ARG A 129 -2.43 6.25 8.33
CA ARG A 129 -1.18 6.96 8.64
C ARG A 129 -0.83 8.06 7.63
N PHE A 130 -1.18 7.86 6.36
CA PHE A 130 -1.00 8.87 5.31
C PHE A 130 -2.05 9.98 5.41
N GLN A 131 -3.28 9.64 5.77
CA GLN A 131 -4.38 10.59 5.87
C GLN A 131 -4.26 11.51 7.09
N LEU A 132 -3.56 11.09 8.15
CA LEU A 132 -3.36 11.89 9.37
C LEU A 132 -2.60 13.21 9.16
N LEU A 133 -1.81 13.29 8.08
CA LEU A 133 -1.01 14.45 7.68
C LEU A 133 -1.55 15.12 6.39
N ASP A 134 -2.73 14.70 5.92
CA ASP A 134 -3.27 15.20 4.67
C ASP A 134 -3.51 16.73 4.73
N PRO A 135 -3.20 17.50 3.67
CA PRO A 135 -3.48 18.94 3.65
C PRO A 135 -4.97 19.25 3.89
N GLU A 136 -5.88 18.40 3.41
CA GLU A 136 -7.32 18.59 3.55
C GLU A 136 -7.83 18.17 4.94
N PRO A 137 -8.40 19.09 5.75
CA PRO A 137 -8.86 18.78 7.12
C PRO A 137 -9.89 17.65 7.19
N GLU A 138 -10.77 17.55 6.18
CA GLU A 138 -11.79 16.49 6.12
C GLU A 138 -11.16 15.08 6.04
N ARG A 139 -10.05 14.94 5.32
CA ARG A 139 -9.32 13.67 5.20
C ARG A 139 -8.63 13.29 6.49
N ARG A 140 -8.07 14.27 7.21
CA ARG A 140 -7.53 14.06 8.56
C ARG A 140 -8.64 13.63 9.53
N MET A 141 -9.81 14.26 9.47
CA MET A 141 -10.96 13.91 10.29
C MET A 141 -11.45 12.48 10.03
N ALA A 142 -11.54 12.08 8.75
CA ALA A 142 -11.89 10.72 8.37
C ALA A 142 -10.89 9.68 8.88
N ALA A 143 -9.59 10.03 8.93
CA ALA A 143 -8.55 9.19 9.52
C ALA A 143 -8.80 8.96 11.02
N LEU A 144 -9.16 10.01 11.75
CA LEU A 144 -9.51 9.92 13.18
C LEU A 144 -10.74 9.05 13.41
N ASP A 145 -11.79 9.21 12.60
CA ASP A 145 -12.97 8.34 12.66
C ASP A 145 -12.62 6.86 12.39
N ALA A 146 -11.67 6.60 11.50
CA ALA A 146 -11.22 5.24 11.19
C ALA A 146 -10.46 4.60 12.35
N ILE A 147 -9.58 5.37 13.02
CA ILE A 147 -8.88 4.92 14.24
C ILE A 147 -9.87 4.56 15.33
N GLU A 148 -10.89 5.40 15.59
CA GLU A 148 -11.87 5.12 16.63
C GLU A 148 -12.72 3.88 16.33
N ARG A 149 -13.02 3.60 15.05
CA ARG A 149 -13.76 2.39 14.65
C ARG A 149 -12.94 1.11 14.75
N SER A 150 -11.63 1.20 14.53
CA SER A 150 -10.73 0.04 14.55
C SER A 150 -9.39 0.42 15.20
N PRO A 151 -9.35 0.57 16.54
CA PRO A 151 -8.13 0.87 17.27
C PRO A 151 -7.05 -0.18 17.00
N ASP A 152 -5.83 0.27 16.71
CA ASP A 152 -4.70 -0.59 16.42
C ASP A 152 -3.41 0.03 16.98
N ALA A 153 -2.55 -0.80 17.59
CA ALA A 153 -1.30 -0.36 18.20
C ALA A 153 -0.35 0.30 17.19
N SER A 154 -0.36 -0.13 15.92
CA SER A 154 0.48 0.42 14.85
C SER A 154 0.12 1.87 14.50
N LEU A 155 -1.07 2.35 14.89
CA LEU A 155 -1.52 3.71 14.63
C LEU A 155 -1.10 4.71 15.71
N LEU A 156 -0.60 4.25 16.86
CA LEU A 156 -0.23 5.13 17.97
C LEU A 156 0.93 6.06 17.59
N ALA A 157 2.03 5.52 17.03
CA ALA A 157 3.17 6.33 16.63
C ALA A 157 2.84 7.30 15.46
N PRO A 158 2.16 6.88 14.37
CA PRO A 158 1.68 7.80 13.35
C PRO A 158 0.76 8.91 13.89
N LEU A 159 -0.14 8.57 14.82
CA LEU A 159 -1.02 9.56 15.44
C LEU A 159 -0.22 10.59 16.24
N ARG A 160 0.75 10.15 17.03
CA ARG A 160 1.68 11.03 17.76
C ARG A 160 2.43 11.98 16.84
N ASN A 161 3.04 11.45 15.79
CA ASN A 161 3.77 12.24 14.81
C ASN A 161 2.86 13.26 14.10
N SER A 162 1.59 12.91 13.86
CA SER A 162 0.65 13.79 13.17
C SER A 162 0.14 14.98 13.98
N MET A 163 0.39 15.01 15.29
CA MET A 163 -0.02 16.13 16.14
C MET A 163 0.91 17.34 15.96
N GLU A 164 2.18 17.10 15.65
CA GLU A 164 3.13 18.13 15.28
C GLU A 164 2.70 18.75 13.95
N GLY A 165 2.56 20.08 13.91
CA GLY A 165 2.11 20.80 12.72
C GLY A 165 0.61 20.83 12.44
N GLU A 166 -0.25 20.19 13.27
CA GLU A 166 -1.71 20.26 13.08
C GLU A 166 -2.25 21.68 13.31
N GLY A 167 -2.58 22.42 12.26
CA GLY A 167 -3.06 23.80 12.38
C GLY A 167 -4.46 23.96 12.99
N ASP A 168 -5.31 22.93 12.87
CA ASP A 168 -6.69 22.98 13.37
C ASP A 168 -6.77 22.57 14.84
N ALA A 169 -7.26 23.48 15.70
CA ALA A 169 -7.34 23.23 17.13
C ALA A 169 -8.30 22.09 17.52
N GLY A 170 -9.40 21.92 16.77
CA GLY A 170 -10.39 20.88 17.01
C GLY A 170 -9.85 19.49 16.63
N ILE A 171 -9.20 19.40 15.47
CA ILE A 171 -8.54 18.16 15.02
C ILE A 171 -7.40 17.81 15.97
N ARG A 172 -6.60 18.78 16.41
CA ARG A 172 -5.53 18.55 17.40
C ARG A 172 -6.09 18.00 18.71
N ALA A 173 -7.15 18.60 19.25
CA ALA A 173 -7.80 18.13 20.48
C ALA A 173 -8.29 16.67 20.33
N ARG A 174 -8.89 16.35 19.18
CA ARG A 174 -9.35 15.00 18.88
C ARG A 174 -8.20 14.00 18.72
N LYS A 175 -7.11 14.38 18.04
CA LYS A 175 -5.88 13.57 17.95
C LYS A 175 -5.34 13.22 19.33
N MET A 176 -5.20 14.21 20.23
CA MET A 176 -4.71 13.97 21.58
C MET A 176 -5.63 13.04 22.38
N ARG A 177 -6.95 13.21 22.27
CA ARG A 177 -7.90 12.31 22.94
C ARG A 177 -7.78 10.86 22.44
N ILE A 178 -7.71 10.66 21.13
CA ILE A 178 -7.56 9.33 20.52
C ILE A 178 -6.20 8.73 20.89
N GLU A 179 -5.14 9.53 20.91
CA GLU A 179 -3.81 9.11 21.32
C GLU A 179 -3.82 8.55 22.74
N ARG A 180 -4.45 9.24 23.69
CA ARG A 180 -4.60 8.76 25.07
C ARG A 180 -5.35 7.44 25.15
N LEU A 181 -6.46 7.31 24.42
CA LEU A 181 -7.23 6.07 24.37
C LEU A 181 -6.40 4.90 23.81
N LEU A 182 -5.63 5.14 22.74
CA LEU A 182 -4.72 4.14 22.19
C LEU A 182 -3.58 3.82 23.16
N THR A 183 -3.03 4.80 23.87
CA THR A 183 -2.01 4.61 24.90
C THR A 183 -2.54 3.74 26.03
N ILE A 184 -3.74 4.00 26.54
CA ILE A 184 -4.38 3.15 27.57
C ILE A 184 -4.51 1.70 27.10
N ALA A 185 -4.89 1.49 25.83
CA ALA A 185 -5.12 0.16 25.28
C ALA A 185 -3.82 -0.59 24.88
N HIS A 186 -2.82 0.12 24.36
CA HIS A 186 -1.69 -0.45 23.63
C HIS A 186 -0.31 0.05 24.07
N GLY A 187 -0.24 1.03 24.98
CA GLY A 187 1.01 1.53 25.54
C GLY A 187 1.81 0.41 26.21
N THR A 188 3.14 0.45 26.09
CA THR A 188 4.01 -0.59 26.66
C THR A 188 4.43 -0.27 28.09
N GLY A 189 4.43 1.01 28.49
CA GLY A 189 4.78 1.45 29.84
C GLY A 189 3.57 1.52 30.76
N VAL A 190 3.67 0.95 31.97
CA VAL A 190 2.59 1.06 32.98
C VAL A 190 2.37 2.53 33.36
N ASP A 191 3.44 3.27 33.61
CA ASP A 191 3.36 4.68 34.02
C ASP A 191 2.72 5.55 32.93
N GLU A 192 3.07 5.30 31.66
CA GLU A 192 2.49 5.99 30.49
C GLU A 192 0.97 5.73 30.39
N ARG A 193 0.54 4.49 30.63
CA ARG A 193 -0.88 4.12 30.64
C ARG A 193 -1.63 4.75 31.80
N VAL A 194 -1.05 4.78 33.00
CA VAL A 194 -1.66 5.42 34.17
C VAL A 194 -1.81 6.91 33.95
N ALA A 195 -0.77 7.60 33.47
CA ALA A 195 -0.84 9.02 33.14
C ALA A 195 -1.95 9.32 32.13
N ALA A 196 -2.09 8.50 31.09
CA ALA A 196 -3.17 8.65 30.11
C ALA A 196 -4.57 8.47 30.71
N ILE A 197 -4.75 7.59 31.72
CA ILE A 197 -6.03 7.43 32.44
C ILE A 197 -6.34 8.67 33.28
N GLU A 198 -5.34 9.19 33.99
CA GLU A 198 -5.49 10.38 34.84
C GLU A 198 -5.84 11.63 34.01
N GLU A 199 -5.16 11.82 32.87
CA GLU A 199 -5.45 12.91 31.93
C GLU A 199 -6.87 12.85 31.35
N MET A 200 -7.42 11.64 31.18
CA MET A 200 -8.79 11.44 30.68
C MET A 200 -9.88 11.64 31.74
N SER A 201 -9.48 11.75 33.02
CA SER A 201 -10.39 11.88 34.17
C SER A 201 -10.56 13.33 34.65
N THR A 202 -9.90 14.29 33.99
CA THR A 202 -9.91 15.72 34.29
C THR A 202 -10.63 16.50 33.18
#